data_AF-A0A944X515-F1
#
_entry.id   AF-A0A944X515-F1
#
_cell.length_a   1.000
_cell.length_b   1.000
_cell.length_c   1.000
_cell.angle_alpha   90.00
_cell.angle_beta   90.00
_cell.angle_gamma   90.00
#
_symmetry.space_group_name_H-M   'P 1'
#
loop_
_entity.id
_entity.type
_entity.pdbx_description
1 polymer ?
#
loop_
_entity_poly.entity_id
_entity_poly.type
_entity_poly.pdbx_seq_one_letter_code
_entity_poly.pdbx_strand_id
1 'polypeptide(L)'
;MSAADIKLSESTLNIIENLAWRIAENHGGRITANHLIPYLPVSLDIIKSCLKTMVDGTSVISEEIDNITEFEFSSYKNNGIKTDRLTVNACVACDSDISRKNNDIICSNCFETLKKELNILAEKMGWPAQAVYEHEVLYIASKHGLCQDAGTLAGHSRYTLRRMRVKLDRLSLDGYTRQKLDEVQGIVEYEFPDVKYPRGLYNKNMDIITTYPASIMEEVQYKVTKILFSLGFIFFIMLVLAIFHVPFPLLILFLFIAGPVTAITIWRHKERPDD
;
A
#
# COMPACT_ATOMS: atom_id res chain seq x y z
N MET A 1 13.44 6.45 -11.06
CA MET A 1 14.70 6.62 -10.29
C MET A 1 15.16 5.22 -9.92
N SER A 2 16.36 4.81 -10.34
CA SER A 2 16.86 3.45 -10.07
C SER A 2 17.13 3.26 -8.58
N ALA A 3 16.92 2.03 -8.10
CA ALA A 3 17.06 1.58 -6.71
C ALA A 3 18.51 1.63 -6.13
N ALA A 4 19.39 2.45 -6.71
CA ALA A 4 20.83 2.25 -6.61
C ALA A 4 21.51 2.84 -5.35
N ASP A 5 20.79 3.39 -4.37
CA ASP A 5 21.45 3.82 -3.12
C ASP A 5 20.50 3.98 -1.92
N ILE A 6 19.60 3.01 -1.69
CA ILE A 6 18.85 2.96 -0.42
C ILE A 6 19.78 2.38 0.66
N LYS A 7 20.51 3.26 1.36
CA LYS A 7 21.33 2.88 2.52
C LYS A 7 20.53 2.98 3.80
N LEU A 8 19.98 1.85 4.24
CA LEU A 8 19.41 1.67 5.57
C LEU A 8 20.52 1.36 6.58
N SER A 9 20.28 1.60 7.87
CA SER A 9 21.23 1.13 8.87
C SER A 9 21.19 -0.39 8.99
N GLU A 10 22.26 -0.94 9.53
CA GLU A 10 22.35 -2.36 9.92
C GLU A 10 21.20 -2.77 10.83
N SER A 11 20.77 -1.91 11.76
CA SER A 11 19.65 -2.22 12.64
C SER A 11 18.31 -2.34 11.92
N THR A 12 18.05 -1.52 10.90
CA THR A 12 16.83 -1.64 10.09
C THR A 12 16.90 -2.82 9.14
N LEU A 13 18.06 -3.07 8.54
CA LEU A 13 18.29 -4.26 7.71
C LEU A 13 18.01 -5.52 8.53
N ASN A 14 18.59 -5.65 9.73
CA ASN A 14 18.36 -6.80 10.61
C ASN A 14 16.88 -7.02 10.93
N ILE A 15 16.08 -5.97 11.09
CA ILE A 15 14.63 -6.09 11.29
C ILE A 15 13.97 -6.75 10.07
N ILE A 16 14.30 -6.26 8.86
CA ILE A 16 13.72 -6.74 7.61
C ILE A 16 14.19 -8.16 7.30
N GLU A 17 15.46 -8.45 7.53
CA GLU A 17 16.06 -9.77 7.36
C GLU A 17 15.40 -10.81 8.27
N ASN A 18 15.32 -10.54 9.57
CA ASN A 18 14.69 -11.46 10.53
C ASN A 18 13.20 -11.67 10.22
N LEU A 19 12.51 -10.63 9.73
CA LEU A 19 11.13 -10.75 9.28
C LEU A 19 11.03 -11.62 8.01
N ALA A 20 11.91 -11.41 7.03
CA ALA A 20 11.98 -12.21 5.81
C ALA A 20 12.19 -13.69 6.14
N TRP A 21 13.14 -14.01 7.02
CA TRP A 21 13.40 -15.37 7.50
C TRP A 21 12.15 -16.02 8.10
N ARG A 22 11.44 -15.33 9.02
CA ARG A 22 10.22 -15.88 9.65
C ARG A 22 9.05 -16.04 8.68
N ILE A 23 8.93 -15.16 7.69
CA ILE A 23 7.91 -15.30 6.65
C ILE A 23 8.25 -16.47 5.72
N ALA A 24 9.52 -16.59 5.32
CA ALA A 24 9.99 -17.69 4.48
C ALA A 24 9.77 -19.05 5.14
N GLU A 25 9.97 -19.15 6.46
CA GLU A 25 9.66 -20.37 7.22
C GLU A 25 8.21 -20.84 7.03
N ASN A 26 7.26 -19.90 6.94
CA ASN A 26 5.83 -20.17 6.74
C ASN A 26 5.44 -20.36 5.26
N HIS A 27 6.25 -19.90 4.31
CA HIS A 27 5.93 -19.95 2.86
C HIS A 27 6.81 -20.95 2.10
N GLY A 28 7.23 -22.04 2.75
CA GLY A 28 8.04 -23.08 2.11
C GLY A 28 9.39 -22.57 1.57
N GLY A 29 9.94 -21.54 2.20
CA GLY A 29 11.20 -20.91 1.82
C GLY A 29 11.12 -19.95 0.65
N ARG A 30 9.95 -19.67 0.06
CA ARG A 30 9.82 -18.72 -1.05
C ARG A 30 9.00 -17.51 -0.66
N ILE A 31 9.56 -16.33 -0.88
CA ILE A 31 8.88 -15.06 -0.58
C ILE A 31 9.14 -14.04 -1.68
N THR A 32 8.28 -13.02 -1.72
CA THR A 32 8.43 -11.82 -2.55
C THR A 32 8.32 -10.59 -1.65
N ALA A 33 8.68 -9.41 -2.16
CA ALA A 33 8.49 -8.15 -1.41
C ALA A 33 7.04 -7.95 -0.94
N ASN A 34 6.07 -8.45 -1.69
CA ASN A 34 4.65 -8.35 -1.35
C ASN A 34 4.32 -9.10 -0.05
N HIS A 35 5.03 -10.19 0.28
CA HIS A 35 4.77 -10.94 1.52
C HIS A 35 5.17 -10.16 2.78
N LEU A 36 6.11 -9.21 2.66
CA LEU A 36 6.58 -8.38 3.78
C LEU A 36 5.75 -7.11 3.96
N ILE A 37 5.08 -6.61 2.91
CA ILE A 37 4.37 -5.34 2.97
C ILE A 37 3.31 -5.26 4.08
N PRO A 38 2.59 -6.33 4.47
CA PRO A 38 1.61 -6.22 5.55
C PRO A 38 2.21 -5.85 6.89
N TYR A 39 3.53 -6.04 7.06
CA TYR A 39 4.20 -5.94 8.35
C TYR A 39 5.14 -4.72 8.46
N LEU A 40 5.39 -4.02 7.35
CA LEU A 40 6.29 -2.87 7.29
C LEU A 40 5.60 -1.67 6.64
N PRO A 41 5.59 -0.47 7.26
CA PRO A 41 4.94 0.71 6.71
C PRO A 41 5.83 1.43 5.67
N VAL A 42 6.25 0.72 4.61
CA VAL A 42 7.24 1.17 3.63
C VAL A 42 6.87 0.76 2.21
N SER A 43 7.51 1.35 1.20
CA SER A 43 7.28 0.96 -0.19
C SER A 43 7.90 -0.40 -0.53
N LEU A 44 7.32 -1.09 -1.52
CA LEU A 44 7.82 -2.34 -2.06
C LEU A 44 9.25 -2.21 -2.59
N ASP A 45 9.61 -1.07 -3.17
CA ASP A 45 10.97 -0.80 -3.65
C ASP A 45 12.00 -0.85 -2.54
N ILE A 46 11.69 -0.31 -1.36
CA ILE A 46 12.58 -0.36 -0.19
C ILE A 46 12.74 -1.82 0.24
N ILE A 47 11.64 -2.55 0.38
CA ILE A 47 11.65 -3.97 0.77
C ILE A 47 12.46 -4.81 -0.22
N LYS A 48 12.20 -4.68 -1.53
CA LYS A 48 12.89 -5.41 -2.58
C LYS A 48 14.39 -5.09 -2.59
N SER A 49 14.75 -3.83 -2.35
CA SER A 49 16.15 -3.41 -2.26
C SER A 49 16.85 -4.07 -1.07
N CYS A 50 16.18 -4.18 0.09
CA CYS A 50 16.71 -4.89 1.25
C CYS A 50 16.84 -6.39 1.00
N LEU A 51 15.82 -7.03 0.41
CA LEU A 51 15.89 -8.47 0.11
C LEU A 51 17.04 -8.76 -0.88
N LYS A 52 17.31 -7.85 -1.82
CA LYS A 52 18.46 -7.98 -2.72
C LYS A 52 19.80 -7.90 -2.01
N THR A 53 19.94 -7.17 -0.90
CA THR A 53 21.20 -7.16 -0.13
C THR A 53 21.45 -8.46 0.63
N MET A 54 20.41 -9.27 0.85
CA MET A 54 20.52 -10.58 1.49
C MET A 54 21.00 -11.69 0.55
N VAL A 55 20.96 -11.47 -0.77
CA VAL A 55 21.28 -12.50 -1.77
C VAL A 55 22.77 -12.82 -1.73
N ASP A 56 23.10 -14.03 -1.32
CA ASP A 56 24.47 -14.55 -1.20
C ASP A 56 24.76 -15.70 -2.20
N GLY A 57 23.74 -16.13 -2.95
CA GLY A 57 23.83 -17.23 -3.92
C GLY A 57 23.88 -18.63 -3.29
N THR A 58 23.75 -18.75 -1.96
CA THR A 58 23.81 -20.03 -1.24
C THR A 58 22.67 -20.20 -0.25
N SER A 59 22.54 -19.29 0.72
CA SER A 59 21.47 -19.29 1.72
C SER A 59 20.21 -18.63 1.16
N VAL A 60 20.39 -17.54 0.43
CA VAL A 60 19.32 -16.76 -0.21
C VAL A 60 19.63 -16.59 -1.69
N ILE A 61 18.71 -17.06 -2.53
CA ILE A 61 18.83 -16.99 -3.99
C ILE A 61 17.68 -16.12 -4.51
N SER A 62 17.98 -15.17 -5.40
CA SER A 62 16.93 -14.43 -6.11
C SER A 62 16.66 -15.06 -7.46
N GLU A 63 15.41 -15.33 -7.77
CA GLU A 63 14.97 -15.83 -9.07
C GLU A 63 13.85 -14.95 -9.61
N GLU A 64 13.83 -14.75 -10.93
CA GLU A 64 12.76 -14.00 -11.58
C GLU A 64 11.83 -14.98 -12.29
N ILE A 65 10.61 -15.12 -11.78
CA ILE A 65 9.61 -16.07 -12.28
C ILE A 65 8.40 -15.28 -12.77
N ASP A 66 8.16 -15.34 -14.08
CA ASP A 66 7.10 -14.61 -14.78
C ASP A 66 7.08 -13.12 -14.38
N ASN A 67 8.24 -12.46 -14.46
CA ASN A 67 8.41 -11.04 -14.15
C ASN A 67 8.12 -10.68 -12.67
N ILE A 68 8.10 -11.65 -11.77
CA ILE A 68 8.11 -11.42 -10.31
C ILE A 68 9.46 -11.86 -9.75
N THR A 69 10.07 -11.00 -8.95
CA THR A 69 11.30 -11.37 -8.22
C THR A 69 10.95 -12.12 -6.94
N GLU A 70 11.27 -13.41 -6.92
CA GLU A 70 11.17 -14.30 -5.77
C GLU A 70 12.53 -14.44 -5.09
N PHE A 71 12.50 -14.58 -3.76
CA PHE A 71 13.66 -14.84 -2.92
C PHE A 71 13.47 -16.20 -2.26
N GLU A 72 14.34 -17.14 -2.59
CA GLU A 72 14.35 -18.50 -2.08
C GLU A 72 15.37 -18.64 -0.93
N PHE A 73 14.87 -19.02 0.24
CA PHE A 73 15.62 -19.32 1.46
C PHE A 73 15.82 -20.83 1.53
N SER A 74 17.04 -21.28 1.23
CA SER A 74 17.36 -22.71 1.06
C SER A 74 17.09 -23.55 2.31
N SER A 75 17.18 -22.93 3.50
CA SER A 75 16.92 -23.58 4.79
C SER A 75 15.46 -24.03 4.99
N TYR A 76 14.51 -23.47 4.24
CA TYR A 76 13.07 -23.74 4.41
C TYR A 76 12.39 -24.31 3.17
N LYS A 77 13.15 -24.65 2.12
CA LYS A 77 12.65 -25.13 0.83
C LYS A 77 11.68 -26.32 0.92
N ASN A 78 11.79 -27.11 1.99
CA ASN A 78 10.97 -28.31 2.22
C ASN A 78 9.92 -28.12 3.33
N ASN A 79 9.75 -26.91 3.86
CA ASN A 79 8.72 -26.65 4.86
C ASN A 79 7.35 -26.63 4.19
N GLY A 80 6.34 -27.17 4.86
CA GLY A 80 4.95 -27.03 4.42
C GLY A 80 4.51 -25.56 4.42
N ILE A 81 3.72 -25.17 3.44
CA ILE A 81 3.15 -23.83 3.35
C ILE A 81 2.09 -23.66 4.43
N LYS A 82 2.32 -22.74 5.36
CA LYS A 82 1.36 -22.26 6.34
C LYS A 82 0.85 -20.92 5.85
N THR A 83 -0.35 -20.90 5.27
CA THR A 83 -0.98 -19.67 4.77
C THR A 83 -1.52 -18.77 5.90
N ASP A 84 -1.31 -19.15 7.16
CA ASP A 84 -1.78 -18.38 8.29
C ASP A 84 -0.89 -17.17 8.58
N ARG A 85 -1.53 -16.16 9.17
CA ARG A 85 -0.87 -14.92 9.58
C ARG A 85 0.36 -15.22 10.44
N LEU A 86 1.45 -14.46 10.24
CA LEU A 86 2.62 -14.56 11.10
C LEU A 86 2.25 -14.16 12.54
N THR A 87 2.31 -15.11 13.47
CA THR A 87 2.13 -14.89 14.90
C THR A 87 3.46 -15.07 15.62
N VAL A 88 3.90 -14.06 16.36
CA VAL A 88 5.14 -14.11 17.14
C VAL A 88 4.86 -13.84 18.61
N ASN A 89 5.57 -14.56 19.49
CA ASN A 89 5.50 -14.37 20.94
C ASN A 89 6.48 -13.31 21.44
N ALA A 90 7.53 -13.04 20.65
CA ALA A 90 8.61 -12.13 20.97
C ALA A 90 9.00 -11.32 19.73
N CYS A 91 9.64 -10.17 19.95
CA CYS A 91 10.09 -9.26 18.91
C CYS A 91 11.01 -9.95 17.92
N VAL A 92 10.69 -9.83 16.63
CA VAL A 92 11.48 -10.42 15.55
C VAL A 92 12.91 -9.90 15.49
N ALA A 93 13.15 -8.69 16.02
CA ALA A 93 14.45 -8.03 15.93
C ALA A 93 15.32 -8.17 17.18
N CYS A 94 14.73 -8.33 18.36
CA CYS A 94 15.48 -8.28 19.63
C CYS A 94 14.96 -9.21 20.71
N ASP A 95 14.02 -10.10 20.38
CA ASP A 95 13.39 -11.09 21.27
C ASP A 95 12.76 -10.55 22.56
N SER A 96 12.61 -9.23 22.68
CA SER A 96 11.82 -8.61 23.76
C SER A 96 10.34 -8.99 23.66
N ASP A 97 9.66 -9.05 24.80
CA ASP A 97 8.23 -9.38 24.85
C ASP A 97 7.39 -8.36 24.07
N ILE A 98 6.44 -8.87 23.28
CA ILE A 98 5.47 -8.04 22.57
C ILE A 98 4.09 -8.15 23.23
N SER A 99 3.41 -7.00 23.34
CA SER A 99 1.99 -6.96 23.71
C SER A 99 1.14 -7.69 22.67
N ARG A 100 0.61 -8.86 23.05
CA ARG A 100 -0.26 -9.70 22.19
C ARG A 100 -1.53 -8.99 21.69
N LYS A 101 -1.94 -7.88 22.31
CA LYS A 101 -3.20 -7.18 21.98
C LYS A 101 -3.23 -6.57 20.57
N ASN A 102 -2.08 -6.21 20.01
CA ASN A 102 -2.03 -5.44 18.77
C ASN A 102 -1.56 -6.23 17.55
N ASN A 103 -1.25 -7.53 17.71
CA ASN A 103 -0.59 -8.34 16.68
C ASN A 103 0.69 -7.68 16.15
N ASP A 104 1.40 -6.99 17.02
CA ASP A 104 2.69 -6.40 16.68
C ASP A 104 3.72 -7.51 16.51
N ILE A 105 4.66 -7.30 15.59
CA ILE A 105 5.73 -8.25 15.28
C ILE A 105 7.10 -7.66 15.69
N ILE A 106 7.14 -6.34 15.87
CA ILE A 106 8.30 -5.57 16.26
C ILE A 106 7.91 -4.80 17.52
N CYS A 107 8.78 -4.79 18.54
CA CYS A 107 8.56 -4.02 19.76
C CYS A 107 8.65 -2.51 19.51
N SER A 108 8.10 -1.71 20.42
CA SER A 108 8.06 -0.26 20.26
C SER A 108 9.43 0.38 20.07
N ASN A 109 10.47 -0.12 20.74
CA ASN A 109 11.83 0.42 20.62
C ASN A 109 12.42 0.20 19.22
N CYS A 110 12.34 -1.02 18.70
CA CYS A 110 12.81 -1.34 17.34
C CYS A 110 12.00 -0.59 16.28
N PHE A 111 10.69 -0.43 16.51
CA PHE A 111 9.83 0.33 15.62
C PHE A 111 10.20 1.83 15.60
N GLU A 112 10.54 2.43 16.74
CA GLU A 112 10.99 3.84 16.79
C GLU A 112 12.32 4.05 16.07
N THR A 113 13.25 3.09 16.13
CA THR A 113 14.49 3.12 15.33
C THR A 113 14.18 3.10 13.84
N LEU A 114 13.36 2.13 13.41
CA LEU A 114 12.89 2.03 12.02
C LEU A 114 12.24 3.33 11.56
N LYS A 115 11.33 3.89 12.36
CA LYS A 115 10.60 5.12 12.05
C LYS A 115 11.51 6.32 11.85
N LYS A 116 12.55 6.47 12.69
CA LYS A 116 13.53 7.56 12.55
C LYS A 116 14.28 7.48 11.22
N GLU A 117 14.68 6.29 10.80
CA GLU A 117 15.38 6.11 9.52
C GLU A 117 14.46 6.32 8.33
N LEU A 118 13.22 5.84 8.42
CA LEU A 118 12.22 6.08 7.40
C LEU A 118 11.89 7.57 7.24
N ASN A 119 11.94 8.35 8.32
CA ASN A 119 11.83 9.82 8.25
C ASN A 119 13.00 10.43 7.46
N ILE A 120 14.23 10.02 7.76
CA ILE A 120 15.43 10.51 7.04
C ILE A 120 15.35 10.13 5.55
N LEU A 121 14.86 8.94 5.22
CA LEU A 121 14.65 8.53 3.83
C LEU A 121 13.53 9.36 3.18
N ALA A 122 12.43 9.62 3.89
CA ALA A 122 11.29 10.37 3.33
C ALA A 122 11.66 11.80 2.92
N GLU A 123 12.66 12.41 3.57
CA GLU A 123 13.18 13.72 3.18
C GLU A 123 13.94 13.69 1.84
N LYS A 124 14.53 12.54 1.49
CA LYS A 124 15.39 12.37 0.31
C LYS A 124 14.67 11.75 -0.89
N MET A 125 13.62 10.95 -0.64
CA MET A 125 12.92 10.21 -1.68
C MET A 125 11.40 10.18 -1.42
N GLY A 126 10.61 10.22 -2.49
CA GLY A 126 9.14 10.20 -2.46
C GLY A 126 8.52 8.84 -2.13
N TRP A 127 9.21 7.99 -1.37
CA TRP A 127 8.74 6.65 -1.01
C TRP A 127 7.40 6.64 -0.27
N PRO A 128 7.04 7.61 0.61
CA PRO A 128 5.77 7.53 1.33
C PRO A 128 4.57 7.63 0.40
N ALA A 129 4.62 8.50 -0.61
CA ALA A 129 3.57 8.62 -1.62
C ALA A 129 3.39 7.31 -2.41
N GLN A 130 4.50 6.64 -2.70
CA GLN A 130 4.47 5.34 -3.36
C GLN A 130 3.87 4.25 -2.46
N ALA A 131 4.31 4.16 -1.22
CA ALA A 131 3.79 3.20 -0.25
C ALA A 131 2.26 3.32 -0.06
N VAL A 132 1.72 4.55 -0.03
CA VAL A 132 0.27 4.78 0.11
C VAL A 132 -0.54 3.97 -0.89
N TYR A 133 -0.18 4.01 -2.17
CA TYR A 133 -0.95 3.28 -3.18
C TYR A 133 -0.61 1.79 -3.20
N GLU A 134 0.64 1.42 -2.95
CA GLU A 134 1.07 0.01 -2.95
C GLU A 134 0.34 -0.78 -1.87
N HIS A 135 0.26 -0.22 -0.66
CA HIS A 135 -0.47 -0.83 0.44
C HIS A 135 -1.98 -0.89 0.15
N GLU A 136 -2.55 0.11 -0.52
CA GLU A 136 -3.98 0.10 -0.88
C GLU A 136 -4.29 -0.95 -1.94
N VAL A 137 -3.52 -0.98 -3.04
CA VAL A 137 -3.70 -1.93 -4.13
C VAL A 137 -3.53 -3.36 -3.62
N LEU A 138 -2.49 -3.65 -2.83
CA LEU A 138 -2.29 -4.99 -2.26
C LEU A 138 -3.36 -5.37 -1.24
N TYR A 139 -3.88 -4.42 -0.46
CA TYR A 139 -5.00 -4.69 0.44
C TYR A 139 -6.26 -5.09 -0.33
N ILE A 140 -6.62 -4.32 -1.37
CA ILE A 140 -7.79 -4.62 -2.22
C ILE A 140 -7.56 -5.96 -2.95
N ALA A 141 -6.40 -6.18 -3.56
CA ALA A 141 -6.09 -7.44 -4.24
C ALA A 141 -6.23 -8.65 -3.29
N SER A 142 -5.74 -8.54 -2.04
CA SER A 142 -5.86 -9.62 -1.05
C SER A 142 -7.30 -9.98 -0.66
N LYS A 143 -8.27 -9.11 -0.96
CA LYS A 143 -9.70 -9.29 -0.65
C LYS A 143 -10.50 -9.89 -1.79
N HIS A 144 -10.20 -9.51 -3.03
CA HIS A 144 -11.03 -9.81 -4.19
C HIS A 144 -10.56 -11.03 -5.01
N GLY A 145 -9.38 -11.59 -4.70
CA GLY A 145 -8.83 -12.79 -5.35
C GLY A 145 -7.53 -12.52 -6.12
N LEU A 146 -6.91 -13.57 -6.64
CA LEU A 146 -5.54 -13.53 -7.19
C LEU A 146 -5.40 -12.72 -8.48
N CYS A 147 -6.38 -12.78 -9.39
CA CYS A 147 -6.40 -12.03 -10.65
C CYS A 147 -7.48 -10.96 -10.62
N GLN A 148 -7.12 -9.70 -10.90
CA GLN A 148 -8.05 -8.58 -10.91
C GLN A 148 -7.81 -7.67 -12.11
N ASP A 149 -8.87 -7.22 -12.77
CA ASP A 149 -8.76 -6.16 -13.75
C ASP A 149 -8.63 -4.78 -13.08
N ALA A 150 -8.07 -3.82 -13.83
CA ALA A 150 -7.88 -2.47 -13.31
C ALA A 150 -9.20 -1.74 -12.95
N GLY A 151 -10.32 -2.12 -13.56
CA GLY A 151 -11.66 -1.61 -13.27
C GLY A 151 -12.16 -2.05 -11.90
N THR A 152 -12.06 -3.35 -11.60
CA THR A 152 -12.41 -3.89 -10.29
C THR A 152 -11.58 -3.24 -9.18
N LEU A 153 -10.25 -3.19 -9.36
CA LEU A 153 -9.38 -2.51 -8.38
C LEU A 153 -9.69 -1.02 -8.24
N ALA A 154 -9.96 -0.33 -9.36
CA ALA A 154 -10.31 1.09 -9.32
C ALA A 154 -11.64 1.34 -8.58
N GLY A 155 -12.62 0.47 -8.76
CA GLY A 155 -13.95 0.57 -8.13
C GLY A 155 -13.92 0.50 -6.60
N HIS A 156 -12.96 -0.22 -6.03
CA HIS A 156 -12.76 -0.34 -4.58
C HIS A 156 -11.65 0.59 -4.03
N SER A 157 -11.07 1.44 -4.88
CA SER A 157 -9.98 2.34 -4.51
C SER A 157 -10.39 3.81 -4.59
N ARG A 158 -9.55 4.69 -4.06
CA ARG A 158 -9.70 6.15 -4.29
C ARG A 158 -9.18 6.62 -5.66
N TYR A 159 -8.64 5.73 -6.49
CA TYR A 159 -8.01 6.09 -7.75
C TYR A 159 -8.99 5.94 -8.91
N THR A 160 -8.93 6.88 -9.85
CA THR A 160 -9.64 6.73 -11.13
C THR A 160 -9.02 5.57 -11.93
N LEU A 161 -9.82 4.93 -12.80
CA LEU A 161 -9.36 3.83 -13.66
C LEU A 161 -8.04 4.15 -14.39
N ARG A 162 -7.92 5.37 -14.94
CA ARG A 162 -6.70 5.81 -15.62
C ARG A 162 -5.48 5.83 -14.69
N ARG A 163 -5.64 6.36 -13.47
CA ARG A 163 -4.54 6.41 -12.47
C ARG A 163 -4.22 5.01 -11.95
N MET A 164 -5.24 4.17 -11.77
CA MET A 164 -5.07 2.79 -11.34
C MET A 164 -4.25 2.01 -12.37
N ARG A 165 -4.59 2.08 -13.67
CA ARG A 165 -3.77 1.46 -14.73
C ARG A 165 -2.32 1.90 -14.70
N VAL A 166 -2.04 3.20 -14.64
CA VAL A 166 -0.66 3.70 -14.57
C VAL A 166 0.10 3.13 -13.35
N LYS A 167 -0.57 3.04 -12.20
CA LYS A 167 0.04 2.47 -10.98
C LYS A 167 0.25 0.96 -11.10
N LEU A 168 -0.69 0.22 -11.68
CA LEU A 168 -0.59 -1.23 -11.91
C LEU A 168 0.45 -1.58 -12.98
N ASP A 169 0.52 -0.81 -14.06
CA ASP A 169 1.56 -0.95 -15.09
C ASP A 169 2.94 -0.72 -14.48
N ARG A 170 3.07 0.27 -13.60
CA ARG A 170 4.30 0.48 -12.85
C ARG A 170 4.63 -0.71 -11.94
N LEU A 171 3.66 -1.22 -11.16
CA LEU A 171 3.85 -2.40 -10.31
C LEU A 171 4.27 -3.64 -11.12
N SER A 172 3.73 -3.79 -12.32
CA SER A 172 4.11 -4.85 -13.24
C SER A 172 5.53 -4.65 -13.76
N LEU A 173 5.88 -3.45 -14.23
CA LEU A 173 7.23 -3.14 -14.71
C LEU A 173 8.29 -3.32 -13.62
N ASP A 174 7.96 -2.97 -12.38
CA ASP A 174 8.87 -3.10 -11.24
C ASP A 174 8.91 -4.54 -10.69
N GLY A 175 8.08 -5.44 -11.22
CA GLY A 175 8.07 -6.88 -10.95
C GLY A 175 7.42 -7.28 -9.63
N TYR A 176 6.33 -6.60 -9.28
CA TYR A 176 5.49 -6.90 -8.11
C TYR A 176 4.18 -7.59 -8.47
N THR A 177 3.77 -7.53 -9.74
CA THR A 177 2.53 -8.09 -10.26
C THR A 177 2.77 -8.68 -11.64
N ARG A 178 2.03 -9.72 -12.01
CA ARG A 178 2.03 -10.25 -13.39
C ARG A 178 0.87 -9.63 -14.16
N GLN A 179 1.08 -9.37 -15.44
CA GLN A 179 0.00 -9.05 -16.37
C GLN A 179 -0.38 -10.31 -17.12
N LYS A 180 -1.66 -10.63 -17.11
CA LYS A 180 -2.26 -11.71 -17.89
C LYS A 180 -3.34 -11.13 -18.78
N LEU A 181 -3.39 -11.57 -20.03
CA LEU A 181 -4.51 -11.24 -20.90
C LEU A 181 -5.59 -12.31 -20.70
N ASP A 182 -6.78 -11.91 -20.28
CA ASP A 182 -7.94 -12.79 -20.35
C ASP A 182 -8.37 -12.91 -21.81
N GLU A 183 -8.12 -14.06 -22.42
CA GLU A 183 -8.46 -14.35 -23.82
C GLU A 183 -9.97 -14.34 -24.08
N VAL A 184 -10.80 -14.50 -23.04
CA VAL A 184 -12.26 -14.55 -23.18
C VAL A 184 -12.85 -13.14 -23.24
N GLN A 185 -12.40 -12.23 -22.38
CA GLN A 185 -12.91 -10.86 -22.31
C GLN A 185 -12.04 -9.84 -23.06
N GLY A 186 -10.80 -10.21 -23.42
CA GLY A 186 -9.82 -9.31 -24.02
C GLY A 186 -9.32 -8.22 -23.06
N ILE A 187 -9.37 -8.49 -21.75
CA ILE A 187 -9.03 -7.53 -20.69
C ILE A 187 -7.69 -7.94 -20.07
N VAL A 188 -6.86 -6.94 -19.74
CA VAL A 188 -5.64 -7.16 -18.97
C VAL A 188 -5.99 -7.32 -17.50
N GLU A 189 -5.70 -8.49 -16.96
CA GLU A 189 -5.78 -8.83 -15.55
C GLU A 189 -4.39 -8.73 -14.91
N TYR A 190 -4.37 -8.35 -13.64
CA TYR A 190 -3.17 -8.26 -12.83
C TYR A 190 -3.22 -9.35 -11.77
N GLU A 191 -2.21 -10.21 -11.78
CA GLU A 191 -2.05 -11.31 -10.82
C GLU A 191 -1.04 -10.92 -9.74
N PHE A 192 -1.47 -11.00 -8.49
CA PHE A 192 -0.65 -10.72 -7.32
C PHE A 192 -0.25 -12.02 -6.62
N PRO A 193 0.97 -12.12 -6.05
CA PRO A 193 1.33 -13.16 -5.10
C PRO A 193 0.27 -13.31 -4.00
N ASP A 194 0.00 -14.55 -3.58
CA ASP A 194 -1.00 -14.86 -2.56
C ASP A 194 -0.56 -14.34 -1.19
N VAL A 195 -0.94 -13.08 -0.89
CA VAL A 195 -0.58 -12.39 0.33
C VAL A 195 -1.86 -12.03 1.08
N LYS A 196 -1.99 -12.56 2.31
CA LYS A 196 -3.03 -12.11 3.23
C LYS A 196 -2.67 -10.76 3.81
N TYR A 197 -3.49 -9.74 3.56
CA TYR A 197 -3.34 -8.41 4.15
C TYR A 197 -4.52 -8.02 5.07
N PRO A 198 -4.48 -8.40 6.36
CA PRO A 198 -5.55 -8.08 7.31
C PRO A 198 -5.79 -6.58 7.47
N ARG A 199 -7.07 -6.18 7.55
CA ARG A 199 -7.49 -4.77 7.71
C ARG A 199 -6.82 -4.06 8.89
N GLY A 200 -6.60 -4.75 10.01
CA GLY A 200 -5.93 -4.16 11.18
C GLY A 200 -4.48 -3.73 10.88
N LEU A 201 -3.74 -4.55 10.13
CA LEU A 201 -2.38 -4.23 9.72
C LEU A 201 -2.37 -3.13 8.65
N TYR A 202 -3.29 -3.21 7.69
CA TYR A 202 -3.46 -2.17 6.67
C TYR A 202 -3.71 -0.79 7.29
N ASN A 203 -4.67 -0.70 8.20
CA ASN A 203 -4.99 0.55 8.88
C ASN A 203 -3.79 1.09 9.66
N LYS A 204 -3.09 0.23 10.40
CA LYS A 204 -1.89 0.60 11.16
C LYS A 204 -0.80 1.18 10.25
N ASN A 205 -0.46 0.47 9.18
CA ASN A 205 0.58 0.90 8.24
C ASN A 205 0.18 2.20 7.55
N MET A 206 -1.07 2.31 7.08
CA MET A 206 -1.56 3.53 6.44
C MET A 206 -1.56 4.72 7.40
N ASP A 207 -1.93 4.52 8.67
CA ASP A 207 -1.88 5.57 9.69
C ASP A 207 -0.44 6.05 9.95
N ILE A 208 0.57 5.18 9.85
CA ILE A 208 1.98 5.56 9.94
C ILE A 208 2.44 6.30 8.69
N ILE A 209 2.18 5.74 7.50
CA ILE A 209 2.64 6.30 6.22
C ILE A 209 2.02 7.68 5.96
N THR A 210 0.78 7.91 6.39
CA THR A 210 0.10 9.21 6.23
C THR A 210 0.64 10.31 7.16
N THR A 211 1.55 9.98 8.10
CA THR A 211 2.24 11.01 8.90
C THR A 211 3.34 11.74 8.13
N TYR A 212 3.80 11.19 7.02
CA TYR A 212 4.91 11.75 6.24
C TYR A 212 4.43 12.88 5.30
N PRO A 213 5.16 14.01 5.18
CA PRO A 213 4.73 15.12 4.33
C PRO A 213 4.47 14.75 2.85
N ALA A 214 5.27 13.85 2.30
CA ALA A 214 5.15 13.41 0.91
C ALA A 214 3.84 12.66 0.63
N SER A 215 3.32 11.90 1.60
CA SER A 215 2.03 11.19 1.44
C SER A 215 0.83 12.12 1.60
N ILE A 216 0.97 13.17 2.42
CA ILE A 216 -0.06 14.20 2.61
C ILE A 216 -0.37 14.91 1.29
N MET A 217 0.63 15.14 0.42
CA MET A 217 0.40 15.79 -0.88
C MET A 217 -0.56 14.99 -1.77
N GLU A 218 -0.44 13.66 -1.83
CA GLU A 218 -1.38 12.82 -2.58
C GLU A 218 -2.79 12.87 -1.98
N GLU A 219 -2.90 12.80 -0.65
CA GLU A 219 -4.20 12.89 0.05
C GLU A 219 -4.88 14.25 -0.17
N VAL A 220 -4.11 15.34 -0.08
CA VAL A 220 -4.61 16.70 -0.33
C VAL A 220 -5.05 16.85 -1.79
N GLN A 221 -4.26 16.39 -2.77
CA GLN A 221 -4.65 16.44 -4.17
C GLN A 221 -5.97 15.71 -4.43
N TYR A 222 -6.13 14.53 -3.83
CA TYR A 222 -7.38 13.78 -3.93
C TYR A 222 -8.56 14.53 -3.31
N LYS A 223 -8.43 15.00 -2.06
CA LYS A 223 -9.48 15.76 -1.37
C LYS A 223 -9.85 17.04 -2.12
N VAL A 224 -8.87 17.78 -2.62
CA VAL A 224 -9.10 18.99 -3.42
C VAL A 224 -9.84 18.66 -4.71
N THR A 225 -9.45 17.58 -5.41
CA THR A 225 -10.14 17.15 -6.64
C THR A 225 -11.61 16.79 -6.34
N LYS A 226 -11.86 16.08 -5.24
CA LYS A 226 -13.22 15.70 -4.81
C LYS A 226 -14.05 16.91 -4.40
N ILE A 227 -13.46 17.87 -3.68
CA ILE A 227 -14.10 19.13 -3.32
C ILE A 227 -14.47 19.90 -4.60
N LEU A 228 -13.54 20.05 -5.55
CA LEU A 228 -13.81 20.73 -6.82
C LEU A 228 -14.94 20.06 -7.61
N PHE A 229 -14.94 18.72 -7.70
CA PHE A 229 -16.02 17.98 -8.36
C PHE A 229 -17.37 18.19 -7.65
N SER A 230 -17.39 18.14 -6.32
CA SER A 230 -18.60 18.35 -5.53
C SER A 230 -19.14 19.78 -5.66
N LEU A 231 -18.26 20.79 -5.68
CA LEU A 231 -18.64 22.19 -5.89
C LEU A 231 -19.14 22.41 -7.32
N GLY A 232 -18.50 21.80 -8.31
CA GLY A 232 -18.98 21.80 -9.70
C GLY A 232 -20.36 21.20 -9.84
N PHE A 233 -20.64 20.09 -9.14
CA PHE A 233 -21.96 19.46 -9.10
C PHE A 233 -23.02 20.34 -8.42
N ILE A 234 -22.68 20.99 -7.30
CA ILE A 234 -23.56 21.96 -6.64
C ILE A 234 -23.88 23.14 -7.58
N PHE A 235 -22.87 23.64 -8.29
CA PHE A 235 -23.05 24.71 -9.28
C PHE A 235 -23.94 24.27 -10.44
N PHE A 236 -23.80 23.03 -10.91
CA PHE A 236 -24.68 22.47 -11.94
C PHE A 236 -26.13 22.38 -11.47
N ILE A 237 -26.38 21.91 -10.24
CA ILE A 237 -27.72 21.90 -9.63
C ILE A 237 -28.29 23.32 -9.56
N MET A 238 -27.47 24.30 -9.17
CA MET A 238 -27.89 25.71 -9.13
C MET A 238 -28.32 26.23 -10.50
N LEU A 239 -27.59 25.88 -11.56
CA LEU A 239 -27.93 26.27 -12.93
C LEU A 239 -29.26 25.66 -13.36
N VAL A 240 -29.51 24.39 -13.02
CA VAL A 240 -30.80 23.73 -13.26
C VAL A 240 -31.92 24.43 -12.49
N LEU A 241 -31.73 24.73 -11.21
CA LEU A 241 -32.73 25.43 -10.39
C LEU A 241 -33.02 26.87 -10.87
N ALA A 242 -32.02 27.54 -11.43
CA ALA A 242 -32.19 28.86 -12.04
C ALA A 242 -33.12 28.80 -13.28
N ILE A 243 -33.01 27.74 -14.09
CA ILE A 243 -33.93 27.49 -15.22
C ILE A 243 -35.37 27.31 -14.71
N PHE A 244 -35.55 26.66 -13.55
CA PHE A 244 -36.85 26.52 -12.88
C PHE A 244 -37.33 27.78 -12.15
N HIS A 245 -36.71 28.94 -12.38
CA HIS A 245 -37.11 30.24 -11.82
C HIS A 245 -37.10 30.28 -10.28
N VAL A 246 -36.23 29.48 -9.63
CA VAL A 246 -35.99 29.62 -8.20
C VAL A 246 -35.35 31.00 -7.93
N PRO A 247 -35.83 31.76 -6.93
CA PRO A 247 -35.30 33.11 -6.69
C PRO A 247 -33.81 33.07 -6.34
N PHE A 248 -33.04 33.90 -7.05
CA PHE A 248 -31.59 34.01 -6.94
C PHE A 248 -31.05 34.15 -5.48
N PRO A 249 -31.71 34.88 -4.57
CA PRO A 249 -31.27 34.95 -3.17
C PRO A 249 -31.25 33.58 -2.46
N LEU A 250 -32.21 32.69 -2.77
CA LEU A 250 -32.24 31.34 -2.18
C LEU A 250 -31.11 30.46 -2.73
N LEU A 251 -30.78 30.62 -4.02
CA LEU A 251 -29.66 29.93 -4.65
C LEU A 251 -28.32 30.33 -4.01
N ILE A 252 -28.10 31.63 -3.81
CA ILE A 252 -26.89 32.13 -3.12
C ILE A 252 -26.80 31.56 -1.70
N LEU A 253 -27.89 31.61 -0.93
CA LEU A 253 -27.91 31.08 0.43
C LEU A 253 -27.56 29.58 0.46
N PHE A 254 -28.12 28.82 -0.47
CA PHE A 254 -27.82 27.39 -0.60
C PHE A 254 -26.34 27.15 -0.89
N LEU A 255 -25.72 27.90 -1.81
CA LEU A 255 -24.30 27.77 -2.12
C LEU A 255 -23.40 28.08 -0.90
N PHE A 256 -23.70 29.15 -0.16
CA PHE A 256 -22.95 29.58 1.02
C PHE A 256 -23.04 28.61 2.19
N ILE A 257 -24.09 27.78 2.26
CA ILE A 257 -24.23 26.76 3.29
C ILE A 257 -23.70 25.42 2.79
N ALA A 258 -24.18 24.95 1.64
CA ALA A 258 -23.87 23.64 1.10
C ALA A 258 -22.39 23.50 0.75
N GLY A 259 -21.78 24.51 0.10
CA GLY A 259 -20.38 24.46 -0.33
C GLY A 259 -19.38 24.29 0.83
N PRO A 260 -19.42 25.14 1.86
CA PRO A 260 -18.56 24.97 3.03
C PRO A 260 -18.84 23.69 3.81
N VAL A 261 -20.11 23.27 3.94
CA VAL A 261 -20.46 22.01 4.64
C VAL A 261 -19.91 20.80 3.89
N THR A 262 -20.05 20.73 2.56
CA THR A 262 -19.48 19.63 1.75
C THR A 262 -17.96 19.65 1.78
N ALA A 263 -17.32 20.84 1.69
CA ALA A 263 -15.88 20.95 1.77
C ALA A 263 -15.33 20.50 3.15
N ILE A 264 -15.97 20.92 4.25
CA ILE A 264 -15.56 20.53 5.61
C ILE A 264 -15.78 19.03 5.84
N THR A 265 -16.89 18.48 5.38
CA THR A 265 -17.17 17.04 5.52
C THR A 265 -16.15 16.21 4.75
N ILE A 266 -15.85 16.54 3.49
CA ILE A 266 -14.80 15.86 2.71
C ILE A 266 -13.43 16.03 3.36
N TRP A 267 -13.11 17.22 3.88
CA TRP A 267 -11.81 17.49 4.50
C TRP A 267 -11.58 16.66 5.77
N ARG A 268 -12.61 16.57 6.62
CA ARG A 268 -12.60 15.79 7.87
C ARG A 268 -12.71 14.29 7.63
N HIS A 269 -13.24 13.86 6.50
CA HIS A 269 -13.36 12.44 6.20
C HIS A 269 -11.97 11.86 5.86
N LYS A 270 -11.54 10.87 6.65
CA LYS A 270 -10.42 10.01 6.27
C LYS A 270 -10.99 8.87 5.43
N GLU A 271 -10.96 9.03 4.11
CA GLU A 271 -11.38 7.96 3.22
C GLU A 271 -10.41 6.79 3.31
N ARG A 272 -10.97 5.63 3.63
CA ARG A 272 -10.32 4.33 3.53
C ARG A 272 -11.10 3.55 2.47
N PRO A 273 -10.45 2.68 1.68
CA PRO A 273 -11.13 1.86 0.69
C PRO A 273 -12.32 1.13 1.35
N ASP A 274 -13.48 1.26 0.72
CA ASP A 274 -14.74 0.64 1.17
C ASP A 274 -14.70 -0.86 0.88
N ASP A 275 -15.23 -1.66 1.83
CA ASP A 275 -15.31 -3.13 1.73
C ASP A 275 -16.24 -3.57 0.59
#